data_AF-A0A7V0U339-F1
#
_entry.id   AF-A0A7V0U339-F1
#
_cell.length_a   1.000
_cell.length_b   1.000
_cell.length_c   1.000
_cell.angle_alpha   90.00
_cell.angle_beta   90.00
_cell.angle_gamma   90.00
#
_symmetry.space_group_name_H-M   'P 1'
#
loop_
_entity.id
_entity.type
_entity.pdbx_description
1 polymer ?
#
loop_
_entity_poly.entity_id
_entity_poly.type
_entity_poly.pdbx_seq_one_letter_code
_entity_poly.pdbx_strand_id
1 'polypeptide(L)'
;MEKRTYRNGLILMMGGIFLWLMGLTGCASHNTTALAPPSCEVALGENYYRLTDFEIVRLLDEALLEECNGCIYNCWIPLMEKALQDGRDLPRKHLLQAVKVFNQKQYDKFFHLAVYRYFENLDRSREAYREIDRKFLRAYCATLVNQSRTRDDRLLVKTMELCRRLDQELYRKMFQ
;
A
#
# COMPACT_ATOMS: atom_id res chain seq x y z
N MET A 1 16.98 44.11 -70.93
CA MET A 1 18.31 44.62 -71.30
C MET A 1 19.36 43.61 -70.85
N GLU A 2 20.14 43.13 -71.80
CA GLU A 2 21.29 42.22 -71.64
C GLU A 2 22.41 42.80 -70.75
N LYS A 3 23.09 41.89 -70.03
CA LYS A 3 24.57 41.72 -69.86
C LYS A 3 24.76 40.53 -68.88
N ARG A 4 25.23 39.32 -69.25
CA ARG A 4 26.56 38.88 -69.76
C ARG A 4 27.72 39.55 -69.00
N THR A 5 28.76 38.92 -68.43
CA THR A 5 29.38 37.58 -68.53
C THR A 5 30.65 37.57 -67.62
N TYR A 6 30.85 36.50 -66.81
CA TYR A 6 32.09 35.79 -66.40
C TYR A 6 33.23 36.41 -65.54
N ARG A 7 33.63 35.65 -64.50
CA ARG A 7 34.95 34.93 -64.34
C ARG A 7 34.88 34.08 -63.06
N ASN A 8 34.82 32.75 -63.13
CA ASN A 8 35.92 31.77 -63.30
C ASN A 8 36.87 31.63 -62.10
N GLY A 9 36.91 30.43 -61.52
CA GLY A 9 37.93 29.90 -60.60
C GLY A 9 37.32 29.05 -59.47
N LEU A 10 36.84 27.81 -59.71
CA LEU A 10 37.61 26.55 -59.73
C LEU A 10 38.26 26.23 -58.35
N ILE A 11 37.53 25.57 -57.45
CA ILE A 11 37.59 24.12 -57.10
C ILE A 11 38.98 23.62 -56.65
N LEU A 12 39.09 23.21 -55.38
CA LEU A 12 39.70 21.96 -54.85
C LEU A 12 39.64 22.05 -53.30
N MET A 13 38.70 21.40 -52.62
CA MET A 13 38.66 19.97 -52.23
C MET A 13 39.33 19.69 -50.88
N MET A 14 38.51 19.08 -50.00
CA MET A 14 38.87 18.03 -49.05
C MET A 14 39.57 18.43 -47.74
N GLY A 15 38.81 18.36 -46.65
CA GLY A 15 39.35 18.19 -45.30
C GLY A 15 38.31 18.42 -44.21
N GLY A 16 37.80 17.35 -43.59
CA GLY A 16 37.02 17.48 -42.36
C GLY A 16 35.91 16.45 -42.15
N ILE A 17 36.26 15.17 -42.18
CA ILE A 17 35.44 14.07 -41.66
C ILE A 17 35.59 14.08 -40.12
N PHE A 18 34.45 13.98 -39.43
CA PHE A 18 34.25 13.49 -38.05
C PHE A 18 34.79 14.32 -36.87
N LEU A 19 33.86 14.80 -36.02
CA LEU A 19 33.50 14.15 -34.74
C LEU A 19 32.46 15.00 -34.00
N TRP A 20 31.20 14.61 -34.12
CA TRP A 20 30.16 14.97 -33.17
C TRP A 20 30.36 14.14 -31.91
N LEU A 21 31.13 14.65 -30.94
CA LEU A 21 31.10 14.14 -29.57
C LEU A 21 29.91 14.78 -28.86
N MET A 22 28.78 14.08 -28.91
CA MET A 22 27.72 14.26 -27.92
C MET A 22 28.31 13.93 -26.55
N GLY A 23 28.45 14.95 -25.71
CA GLY A 23 28.68 14.78 -24.29
C GLY A 23 27.44 14.14 -23.66
N LEU A 24 27.44 12.82 -23.59
CA LEU A 24 26.58 12.08 -22.68
C LEU A 24 27.07 12.39 -21.27
N THR A 25 26.38 13.30 -20.58
CA THR A 25 26.41 13.36 -19.13
C THR A 25 25.88 12.02 -18.62
N GLY A 26 26.79 11.12 -18.31
CA GLY A 26 26.46 9.87 -17.64
C GLY A 26 25.82 10.20 -16.30
N CYS A 27 24.53 9.88 -16.15
CA CYS A 27 23.99 9.61 -14.83
C CYS A 27 24.85 8.49 -14.26
N ALA A 28 25.68 8.82 -13.27
CA ALA A 28 26.28 7.82 -12.40
C ALA A 28 25.12 7.10 -11.73
N SER A 29 24.70 5.98 -12.33
CA SER A 29 23.83 5.02 -11.67
C SER A 29 24.61 4.56 -10.46
N HIS A 30 24.28 5.12 -9.31
CA HIS A 30 24.67 4.57 -8.03
C HIS A 30 24.19 3.12 -8.06
N ASN A 31 25.12 2.18 -8.28
CA ASN A 31 24.93 0.78 -7.99
C ASN A 31 24.78 0.68 -6.47
N THR A 32 23.61 1.09 -5.97
CA THR A 32 23.05 0.53 -4.76
C THR A 32 22.82 -0.92 -5.12
N THR A 33 23.72 -1.80 -4.69
CA THR A 33 23.39 -3.22 -4.55
C THR A 33 22.06 -3.26 -3.84
N ALA A 34 20.97 -3.46 -4.60
CA ALA A 34 19.67 -3.66 -4.03
C ALA A 34 19.82 -4.91 -3.17
N LEU A 35 19.97 -4.73 -1.86
CA LEU A 35 19.88 -5.84 -0.93
C LEU A 35 18.56 -6.53 -1.28
N ALA A 36 18.66 -7.81 -1.64
CA ALA A 36 17.48 -8.62 -1.87
C ALA A 36 16.54 -8.44 -0.66
N PRO A 37 15.20 -8.36 -0.88
CA PRO A 37 14.26 -8.34 0.22
C PRO A 37 14.62 -9.43 1.24
N PRO A 38 14.53 -9.14 2.55
CA PRO A 38 14.67 -10.19 3.54
C PRO A 38 13.61 -11.25 3.26
N SER A 39 13.96 -12.54 3.36
CA SER A 39 12.95 -13.59 3.24
C SER A 39 11.91 -13.46 4.35
N CYS A 40 10.73 -14.05 4.16
CA CYS A 40 9.68 -13.96 5.17
C CYS A 40 10.08 -14.57 6.52
N GLU A 41 10.86 -15.65 6.50
CA GLU A 41 11.44 -16.25 7.72
C GLU A 41 12.31 -15.24 8.48
N VAL A 42 13.14 -14.49 7.76
CA VAL A 42 13.99 -13.44 8.33
C VAL A 42 13.13 -12.30 8.88
N ALA A 43 12.10 -11.90 8.14
CA ALA A 43 11.19 -10.82 8.52
C ALA A 43 10.34 -11.15 9.76
N LEU A 44 9.96 -12.42 9.96
CA LEU A 44 9.18 -12.87 11.11
C LEU A 44 10.02 -13.06 12.38
N GLY A 45 11.33 -13.25 12.23
CA GLY A 45 12.30 -13.35 13.33
C GLY A 45 12.65 -12.01 13.99
N GLU A 46 13.88 -11.92 14.52
CA GLU A 46 14.37 -10.74 15.24
C GLU A 46 14.47 -9.48 14.37
N ASN A 47 14.51 -9.64 13.04
CA ASN A 47 14.65 -8.51 12.12
C ASN A 47 13.36 -7.74 11.87
N TYR A 48 12.19 -8.23 12.33
CA TYR A 48 10.91 -7.56 12.12
C TYR A 48 10.95 -6.06 12.46
N TYR A 49 11.46 -5.73 13.65
CA TYR A 49 11.47 -4.35 14.16
C TYR A 49 12.46 -3.44 13.42
N ARG A 50 13.34 -4.01 12.60
CA ARG A 50 14.28 -3.26 11.75
C ARG A 50 13.70 -2.96 10.37
N LEU A 51 12.58 -3.60 10.00
CA LEU A 51 11.93 -3.36 8.71
C LEU A 51 11.16 -2.05 8.72
N THR A 52 11.24 -1.34 7.61
CA THR A 52 10.40 -0.18 7.29
C THR A 52 8.99 -0.62 6.89
N ASP A 53 8.01 0.31 6.95
CA ASP A 53 6.63 0.02 6.50
C ASP A 53 6.60 -0.41 5.03
N PHE A 54 7.44 0.23 4.21
CA PHE A 54 7.59 -0.13 2.80
C PHE A 54 8.08 -1.58 2.60
N GLU A 55 9.07 -2.02 3.38
CA GLU A 55 9.57 -3.39 3.29
C GLU A 55 8.53 -4.40 3.75
N ILE A 56 7.79 -4.12 4.83
CA ILE A 56 6.69 -4.97 5.29
C ILE A 56 5.61 -5.09 4.21
N VAL A 57 5.21 -3.98 3.59
CA VAL A 57 4.21 -3.98 2.52
C VAL A 57 4.70 -4.78 1.31
N ARG A 58 5.96 -4.63 0.92
CA ARG A 58 6.53 -5.42 -0.18
C ARG A 58 6.48 -6.92 0.11
N LEU A 59 6.82 -7.34 1.33
CA LEU A 59 6.74 -8.75 1.72
C LEU A 59 5.30 -9.28 1.73
N LEU A 60 4.34 -8.46 2.16
CA LEU A 60 2.92 -8.80 2.08
C LEU A 60 2.45 -8.92 0.62
N ASP A 61 2.95 -8.09 -0.29
CA ASP A 61 2.66 -8.20 -1.72
C ASP A 61 3.25 -9.47 -2.33
N GLU A 62 4.53 -9.77 -2.04
CA GLU A 62 5.20 -10.99 -2.49
C GLU A 62 4.51 -12.26 -1.99
N ALA A 63 4.04 -12.26 -0.73
CA ALA A 63 3.35 -13.40 -0.14
C ALA A 63 1.90 -13.60 -0.66
N LEU A 64 1.34 -12.63 -1.39
CA LEU A 64 0.06 -12.75 -2.08
C LEU A 64 0.20 -13.26 -3.52
N LEU A 65 1.41 -13.43 -4.04
CA LEU A 65 1.63 -13.95 -5.39
C LEU A 65 1.23 -15.43 -5.46
N GLU A 66 0.47 -15.78 -6.50
CA GLU A 66 -0.14 -17.10 -6.68
C GLU A 66 0.87 -18.25 -6.81
N GLU A 67 2.10 -17.94 -7.21
CA GLU A 67 3.17 -18.92 -7.41
C GLU A 67 3.81 -19.41 -6.08
N CYS A 68 3.49 -18.78 -4.95
CA CYS A 68 4.06 -19.19 -3.68
C CYS A 68 3.18 -20.21 -2.93
N ASN A 69 3.57 -21.49 -3.04
CA ASN A 69 2.96 -22.59 -2.29
C ASN A 69 3.03 -22.35 -0.77
N GLY A 70 1.88 -22.03 -0.17
CA GLY A 70 1.77 -21.86 1.28
C GLY A 70 2.21 -20.51 1.83
N CYS A 71 2.56 -19.52 0.99
CA CYS A 71 2.96 -18.18 1.47
C CYS A 71 1.87 -17.52 2.32
N ILE A 72 0.60 -17.71 2.00
CA ILE A 72 -0.49 -17.14 2.81
C ILE A 72 -0.37 -17.55 4.28
N TYR A 73 -0.17 -18.84 4.53
CA TYR A 73 -0.17 -19.39 5.88
C TYR A 73 1.18 -19.22 6.58
N ASN A 74 2.28 -19.41 5.85
CA ASN A 74 3.61 -19.41 6.45
C ASN A 74 4.23 -18.00 6.54
N CYS A 75 3.70 -17.06 5.76
CA CYS A 75 4.27 -15.72 5.66
C CYS A 75 3.23 -14.62 5.85
N TRP A 76 2.23 -14.57 4.98
CA TRP A 76 1.31 -13.43 4.90
C TRP A 76 0.52 -13.23 6.18
N ILE A 77 -0.12 -14.30 6.68
CA ILE A 77 -0.90 -14.27 7.93
C ILE A 77 -0.04 -13.81 9.11
N PRO A 78 1.08 -14.48 9.47
CA PRO A 78 1.86 -14.09 10.64
C PRO A 78 2.46 -12.68 10.50
N LEU A 79 2.86 -12.28 9.28
CA LEU A 79 3.39 -10.94 9.04
C LEU A 79 2.31 -9.86 9.19
N MET A 80 1.12 -10.12 8.64
CA MET A 80 -0.02 -9.20 8.72
C MET A 80 -0.54 -9.08 10.17
N GLU A 81 -0.60 -10.18 10.91
CA GLU A 81 -0.96 -10.17 12.34
C GLU A 81 -0.03 -9.24 13.14
N LYS A 82 1.29 -9.38 12.95
CA LYS A 82 2.29 -8.57 13.63
C LYS A 82 2.20 -7.10 13.20
N ALA A 83 2.05 -6.84 11.89
CA ALA A 83 1.88 -5.49 11.36
C ALA A 83 0.63 -4.77 11.89
N LEU A 84 -0.48 -5.49 12.06
CA LEU A 84 -1.70 -4.96 12.68
C LEU A 84 -1.48 -4.64 14.16
N GLN A 85 -0.82 -5.54 14.91
CA GLN A 85 -0.56 -5.37 16.35
C GLN A 85 0.37 -4.18 16.64
N ASP A 86 1.43 -4.06 15.85
CA ASP A 86 2.42 -2.98 16.01
C ASP A 86 1.95 -1.66 15.37
N GLY A 87 0.77 -1.66 14.76
CA GLY A 87 0.15 -0.47 14.23
C GLY A 87 0.88 0.15 13.04
N ARG A 88 1.60 -0.67 12.27
CA ARG A 88 2.37 -0.27 11.08
C ARG A 88 1.48 0.38 10.02
N ASP A 89 1.97 1.37 9.28
CA ASP A 89 1.16 1.98 8.22
C ASP A 89 1.00 1.00 7.05
N LEU A 90 -0.24 0.62 6.77
CA LEU A 90 -0.57 -0.41 5.80
C LEU A 90 -1.55 0.13 4.76
N PRO A 91 -1.26 -0.04 3.46
CA PRO A 91 -2.18 0.34 2.41
C PRO A 91 -3.54 -0.35 2.55
N ARG A 92 -4.60 0.37 2.19
CA ARG A 92 -5.99 -0.11 2.23
C ARG A 92 -6.19 -1.48 1.57
N LYS A 93 -5.46 -1.79 0.50
CA LYS A 93 -5.51 -3.11 -0.17
C LYS A 93 -5.19 -4.27 0.79
N HIS A 94 -4.16 -4.13 1.63
CA HIS A 94 -3.80 -5.17 2.60
C HIS A 94 -4.76 -5.22 3.77
N LEU A 95 -5.25 -4.06 4.23
CA LEU A 95 -6.27 -4.01 5.28
C LEU A 95 -7.56 -4.71 4.83
N LEU A 96 -8.02 -4.47 3.60
CA LEU A 96 -9.18 -5.15 3.03
C LEU A 96 -8.94 -6.65 2.87
N GLN A 97 -7.75 -7.05 2.43
CA GLN A 97 -7.38 -8.46 2.35
C GLN A 97 -7.38 -9.12 3.73
N ALA A 98 -6.89 -8.44 4.77
CA ALA A 98 -6.91 -8.94 6.15
C ALA A 98 -8.33 -9.08 6.70
N VAL A 99 -9.22 -8.14 6.40
CA VAL A 99 -10.64 -8.29 6.73
C VAL A 99 -11.19 -9.58 6.12
N LYS A 100 -10.86 -9.89 4.86
CA LYS A 100 -11.34 -11.11 4.19
C LYS A 100 -10.72 -12.38 4.78
N VAL A 101 -9.40 -12.41 4.94
CA VAL A 101 -8.65 -13.59 5.41
C VAL A 101 -8.98 -13.91 6.85
N PHE A 102 -9.07 -12.90 7.72
CA PHE A 102 -9.31 -13.08 9.15
C PHE A 102 -10.79 -13.21 9.52
N ASN A 103 -11.74 -13.13 8.57
CA ASN A 103 -13.17 -13.36 8.82
C ASN A 103 -13.49 -14.85 9.08
N GLN A 104 -12.78 -15.45 10.02
CA GLN A 104 -12.89 -16.82 10.48
C GLN A 104 -12.72 -16.80 12.01
N LYS A 105 -13.44 -17.67 12.70
CA LYS A 105 -13.51 -17.67 14.18
C LYS A 105 -12.14 -17.73 14.87
N GLN A 106 -11.17 -18.42 14.29
CA GLN A 106 -9.82 -18.54 14.86
C GLN A 106 -9.00 -17.24 14.82
N TYR A 107 -9.37 -16.28 13.97
CA TYR A 107 -8.67 -15.00 13.80
C TYR A 107 -9.51 -13.80 14.26
N ASP A 108 -10.53 -14.03 15.09
CA ASP A 108 -11.51 -13.02 15.52
C ASP A 108 -10.88 -11.71 16.04
N LYS A 109 -9.85 -11.83 16.90
CA LYS A 109 -9.07 -10.69 17.38
C LYS A 109 -8.49 -9.85 16.23
N PHE A 110 -7.88 -10.52 15.25
CA PHE A 110 -7.21 -9.87 14.13
C PHE A 110 -8.20 -9.36 13.08
N PHE A 111 -9.35 -10.00 12.95
CA PHE A 111 -10.47 -9.49 12.17
C PHE A 111 -10.91 -8.11 12.68
N HIS A 112 -11.25 -8.01 13.97
CA HIS A 112 -11.67 -6.74 14.56
C HIS A 112 -10.60 -5.64 14.43
N LEU A 113 -9.32 -6.02 14.59
CA LEU A 113 -8.20 -5.10 14.40
C LEU A 113 -8.07 -4.64 12.95
N ALA A 114 -8.17 -5.55 11.97
CA ALA A 114 -8.14 -5.23 10.55
C ALA A 114 -9.30 -4.31 10.15
N VAL A 115 -10.52 -4.58 10.62
CA VAL A 115 -11.69 -3.72 10.36
C VAL A 115 -11.50 -2.33 10.95
N TYR A 116 -11.06 -2.23 12.20
CA TYR A 116 -10.77 -0.95 12.83
C TYR A 116 -9.71 -0.17 12.04
N ARG A 117 -8.60 -0.82 11.68
CA ARG A 117 -7.51 -0.20 10.91
C ARG A 117 -7.93 0.22 9.51
N TYR A 118 -8.77 -0.57 8.84
CA TYR A 118 -9.35 -0.23 7.55
C TYR A 118 -10.12 1.09 7.60
N PHE A 119 -11.01 1.23 8.58
CA PHE A 119 -11.80 2.46 8.72
C PHE A 119 -11.01 3.63 9.30
N GLU A 120 -10.06 3.37 10.19
CA GLU A 120 -9.14 4.41 10.67
C GLU A 120 -8.28 4.96 9.53
N ASN A 121 -7.84 4.11 8.59
CA ASN A 121 -7.15 4.54 7.38
C ASN A 121 -8.06 5.41 6.49
N LEU A 122 -9.36 5.10 6.38
CA LEU A 122 -10.33 5.95 5.68
C LEU A 122 -10.55 7.31 6.37
N ASP A 123 -10.60 7.34 7.71
CA ASP A 123 -10.78 8.55 8.51
C ASP A 123 -9.56 9.50 8.38
N ARG A 124 -8.35 8.94 8.29
CA ARG A 124 -7.10 9.70 8.18
C ARG A 124 -6.71 10.07 6.75
N SER A 125 -7.06 9.23 5.78
CA SER A 125 -6.70 9.46 4.38
C SER A 125 -7.60 10.49 3.72
N ARG A 126 -7.16 11.04 2.58
CA ARG A 126 -8.02 11.88 1.72
C ARG A 126 -8.93 11.02 0.82
N GLU A 127 -9.01 9.71 1.05
CA GLU A 127 -9.87 8.84 0.27
C GLU A 127 -11.34 9.09 0.61
N ALA A 128 -12.21 8.96 -0.39
CA ALA A 128 -13.64 9.12 -0.16
C ALA A 128 -14.18 7.95 0.66
N TYR A 129 -14.96 8.26 1.70
CA TYR A 129 -15.84 7.31 2.37
C TYR A 129 -17.05 7.03 1.45
N ARG A 130 -17.10 5.83 0.87
CA ARG A 130 -18.06 5.46 -0.18
C ARG A 130 -19.28 4.75 0.41
N GLU A 131 -20.33 4.63 -0.39
CA GLU A 131 -21.53 3.87 0.00
C GLU A 131 -21.24 2.40 0.33
N ILE A 132 -20.25 1.77 -0.32
CA ILE A 132 -19.82 0.41 0.02
C ILE A 132 -19.16 0.34 1.40
N ASP A 133 -18.39 1.37 1.75
CA ASP A 133 -17.73 1.49 3.06
C ASP A 133 -18.78 1.73 4.15
N ARG A 134 -19.81 2.52 3.84
CA ARG A 134 -20.98 2.73 4.70
C ARG A 134 -21.76 1.45 4.96
N LYS A 135 -22.06 0.67 3.92
CA LYS A 135 -22.72 -0.63 4.07
C LYS A 135 -21.90 -1.58 4.93
N PHE A 136 -20.58 -1.60 4.72
CA PHE A 136 -19.69 -2.43 5.50
C PHE A 136 -19.65 -2.00 6.98
N LEU A 137 -19.49 -0.71 7.26
CA LEU A 137 -19.48 -0.18 8.61
C LEU A 137 -20.80 -0.46 9.34
N ARG A 138 -21.93 -0.28 8.65
CA ARG A 138 -23.26 -0.60 9.19
C ARG A 138 -23.38 -2.06 9.59
N ALA A 139 -22.98 -2.98 8.70
CA ALA A 139 -23.03 -4.42 8.99
C ALA A 139 -22.16 -4.78 10.19
N TYR A 140 -20.93 -4.25 10.24
CA TYR A 140 -20.01 -4.49 11.35
C TYR A 140 -20.53 -3.93 12.68
N CYS A 141 -21.07 -2.71 12.68
CA CYS A 141 -21.72 -2.12 13.85
C CYS A 141 -22.89 -2.99 14.35
N ALA A 142 -23.75 -3.48 13.44
CA ALA A 142 -24.87 -4.35 13.81
C ALA A 142 -24.39 -5.66 14.45
N THR A 143 -23.33 -6.26 13.91
CA THR A 143 -22.69 -7.46 14.49
C THR A 143 -22.20 -7.20 15.91
N LEU A 144 -21.45 -6.11 16.13
CA LEU A 144 -20.95 -5.77 17.46
C LEU A 144 -22.06 -5.49 18.46
N VAL A 145 -23.13 -4.78 18.07
CA VAL A 145 -24.30 -4.55 18.93
C VAL A 145 -24.93 -5.86 19.35
N ASN A 146 -25.08 -6.82 18.43
CA ASN A 146 -25.69 -8.11 18.74
C ASN A 146 -24.79 -9.01 19.62
N GLN A 147 -23.47 -8.87 19.52
CA GLN A 147 -22.50 -9.68 20.28
C GLN A 147 -22.16 -9.08 21.66
N SER A 148 -22.28 -7.76 21.81
CA SER A 148 -21.91 -7.06 23.03
C SER A 148 -22.91 -7.32 24.14
N ARG A 149 -22.41 -7.72 25.33
CA ARG A 149 -23.26 -7.94 26.51
C ARG A 149 -23.64 -6.64 27.23
N THR A 150 -22.80 -5.62 27.09
CA THR A 150 -22.98 -4.30 27.72
C THR A 150 -22.63 -3.20 26.72
N ARG A 151 -23.11 -1.98 26.98
CA ARG A 151 -22.77 -0.81 26.15
C ARG A 151 -21.30 -0.38 26.32
N ASP A 152 -20.65 -0.83 27.38
CA ASP A 152 -19.25 -0.52 27.72
C ASP A 152 -18.26 -1.55 27.14
N ASP A 153 -18.71 -2.44 26.25
CA ASP A 153 -17.82 -3.34 25.54
C ASP A 153 -16.75 -2.53 24.78
N ARG A 154 -15.48 -2.88 25.00
CA ARG A 154 -14.35 -2.10 24.48
C ARG A 154 -14.32 -2.04 22.94
N LEU A 155 -14.72 -3.11 22.25
CA LEU A 155 -14.78 -3.12 20.78
C LEU A 155 -15.95 -2.29 20.28
N LEU A 156 -17.10 -2.39 20.95
CA LEU A 156 -18.28 -1.59 20.65
C LEU A 156 -18.00 -0.10 20.83
N VAL A 157 -17.46 0.33 21.97
CA VAL A 157 -17.12 1.74 22.26
C VAL A 157 -16.17 2.30 21.21
N LYS A 158 -15.08 1.57 20.88
CA LYS A 158 -14.13 2.01 19.84
C LYS A 158 -14.79 2.16 18.48
N THR A 159 -15.69 1.24 18.13
CA THR A 159 -16.38 1.25 16.84
C THR A 159 -17.46 2.34 16.79
N MET A 160 -18.14 2.62 17.90
CA MET A 160 -19.05 3.76 18.05
C MET A 160 -18.33 5.08 17.80
N GLU A 161 -17.16 5.28 18.40
CA GLU A 161 -16.36 6.48 18.19
C GLU A 161 -15.92 6.66 16.74
N LEU A 162 -15.46 5.57 16.10
CA LEU A 162 -15.06 5.57 14.71
C LEU A 162 -16.25 5.84 13.77
N CYS A 163 -17.41 5.23 14.05
CA CYS A 163 -18.65 5.47 13.31
C CYS A 163 -19.10 6.92 13.44
N ARG A 164 -18.99 7.52 14.63
CA ARG A 164 -19.31 8.93 14.86
C ARG A 164 -18.46 9.88 14.02
N ARG A 165 -17.18 9.56 13.80
CA ARG A 165 -16.27 10.39 12.99
C ARG A 165 -16.52 10.25 11.49
N LEU A 166 -16.70 9.02 11.02
CA LEU A 166 -16.88 8.72 9.59
C LEU A 166 -18.29 9.03 9.07
N ASP A 167 -19.32 8.76 9.87
CA ASP A 167 -20.72 8.79 9.44
C ASP A 167 -21.66 9.12 10.60
N GLN A 168 -21.79 10.41 10.88
CA GLN A 168 -22.61 10.90 11.98
C GLN A 168 -24.09 10.48 11.85
N GLU A 169 -24.60 10.35 10.62
CA GLU A 169 -25.99 9.91 10.39
C GLU A 169 -26.17 8.43 10.75
N LEU A 170 -25.25 7.56 10.32
CA LEU A 170 -25.26 6.15 10.68
C LEU A 170 -25.09 5.97 12.19
N TYR A 171 -24.20 6.74 12.81
CA TYR A 171 -24.00 6.71 14.26
C TYR A 171 -25.31 6.98 15.01
N ARG A 172 -26.03 8.06 14.63
CA ARG A 172 -27.33 8.39 15.23
C ARG A 172 -28.32 7.24 15.07
N LYS A 173 -28.43 6.67 13.88
CA LYS A 173 -29.37 5.55 13.60
C LYS A 173 -29.08 4.27 14.37
N MET A 174 -27.82 4.00 14.70
CA MET A 174 -27.39 2.73 15.29
C MET A 174 -27.24 2.78 16.82
N PHE A 175 -26.95 3.95 17.39
CA PHE A 175 -26.47 4.05 18.78
C PHE A 175 -27.19 5.09 19.66
N GLN A 176 -28.06 5.94 19.08
CA GLN A 176 -28.86 6.93 19.80
C GLN A 176 -30.35 6.65 19.63
#